data_AF-A0A0Q6EG24-F1
#
_entry.id   AF-A0A0Q6EG24-F1
#
_cell.length_a   1.000
_cell.length_b   1.000
_cell.length_c   1.000
_cell.angle_alpha   90.00
_cell.angle_beta   90.00
_cell.angle_gamma   90.00
#
_symmetry.space_group_name_H-M   'P 1'
#
loop_
_entity.id
_entity.type
_entity.pdbx_description
1 polymer ?
#
loop_
_entity_poly.entity_id
_entity_poly.type
_entity_poly.pdbx_seq_one_letter_code
_entity_poly.pdbx_strand_id
1 'polypeptide(L)'
;MQKRVADPDFQKMLGGYGLTTAEILYRMPDHPSFLQTFHWQFADLAPDYPRLKRFLDHWEREVEAAIHSVRVMHAGLIGPREVRMVRDLGHLH
;
A
#
# COMPACT_ATOMS: atom_id res chain seq x y z
N MET A 1 23.10 8.87 -30.19
CA MET A 1 22.48 9.59 -29.05
C MET A 1 21.61 8.60 -28.28
N GLN A 2 21.96 8.22 -27.04
CA GLN A 2 21.08 7.37 -26.22
C GLN A 2 19.87 8.20 -25.79
N LYS A 3 18.66 7.74 -26.12
CA LYS A 3 17.41 8.28 -25.55
C LYS A 3 17.43 8.03 -24.05
N ARG A 4 17.48 9.08 -23.24
CA ARG A 4 17.22 8.95 -21.80
C ARG A 4 15.75 8.59 -21.64
N VAL A 5 15.49 7.35 -21.25
CA VAL A 5 14.15 6.91 -20.84
C VAL A 5 13.93 7.41 -19.42
N ALA A 6 12.81 8.07 -19.16
CA ALA A 6 12.45 8.52 -17.83
C ALA A 6 12.21 7.32 -16.90
N ASP A 7 12.48 7.49 -15.60
CA ASP A 7 12.21 6.47 -14.60
C ASP A 7 10.75 5.97 -14.67
N PRO A 8 10.47 4.66 -14.69
CA PRO A 8 9.12 4.13 -14.86
C PRO A 8 8.15 4.55 -13.75
N ASP A 9 8.62 4.71 -12.51
CA ASP A 9 7.77 5.15 -11.42
C ASP A 9 7.49 6.65 -11.52
N PHE A 10 8.46 7.43 -12.00
CA PHE A 10 8.21 8.82 -12.38
C PHE A 10 7.16 8.95 -13.49
N GLN A 11 7.18 8.08 -14.50
CA GLN A 11 6.15 8.06 -15.55
C GLN A 11 4.76 7.73 -14.99
N LYS A 12 4.65 6.77 -14.05
CA LYS A 12 3.39 6.47 -13.36
C LYS A 12 2.89 7.65 -12.53
N MET A 13 3.79 8.33 -11.82
CA MET A 13 3.44 9.55 -11.08
C MET A 13 2.85 10.62 -12.01
N LEU A 14 3.47 10.86 -13.16
CA LEU A 14 2.91 11.79 -14.16
C LEU A 14 1.54 11.34 -14.71
N GLY A 15 1.30 10.03 -14.74
CA GLY A 15 -0.01 9.44 -15.07
C GLY A 15 -1.05 9.50 -13.95
N GLY A 16 -0.78 10.21 -12.85
CA GLY A 16 -1.71 10.40 -11.72
C GLY A 16 -1.60 9.37 -10.60
N TYR A 17 -0.68 8.40 -10.71
CA TYR A 17 -0.48 7.42 -9.65
C TYR A 17 0.21 8.05 -8.44
N GLY A 18 -0.30 7.76 -7.24
CA GLY A 18 0.31 8.15 -5.98
C GLY A 18 0.80 6.94 -5.19
N LEU A 19 1.80 7.17 -4.32
CA LEU A 19 2.25 6.16 -3.38
C LEU A 19 1.12 5.88 -2.39
N THR A 20 0.68 4.63 -2.36
CA THR A 20 -0.42 4.16 -1.53
C THR A 20 0.08 3.07 -0.61
N THR A 21 -0.31 3.14 0.66
CA THR A 21 -0.09 2.10 1.65
C THR A 21 -1.43 1.57 2.11
N ALA A 22 -1.63 0.26 2.01
CA ALA A 22 -2.75 -0.44 2.61
C ALA A 22 -2.26 -1.23 3.82
N GLU A 23 -2.94 -1.06 4.94
CA GLU A 23 -2.80 -1.92 6.11
C GLU A 23 -4.05 -2.78 6.20
N ILE A 24 -3.86 -4.08 6.05
CA ILE A 24 -4.94 -5.08 6.03
C ILE A 24 -4.86 -5.85 7.33
N LEU A 25 -5.85 -5.66 8.18
CA LEU A 25 -6.03 -6.42 9.41
C LEU A 25 -6.94 -7.60 9.12
N TYR A 26 -6.51 -8.82 9.44
CA TYR A 26 -7.27 -10.04 9.17
C TYR A 26 -7.18 -11.05 10.32
N ARG A 27 -8.10 -12.00 10.35
CA ARG A 27 -8.14 -13.10 11.32
C ARG A 27 -7.42 -14.33 10.77
N MET A 28 -6.62 -14.97 11.61
CA MET A 28 -5.97 -16.24 11.26
C MET A 28 -7.05 -17.33 11.09
N PRO A 29 -7.01 -18.12 10.00
CA PRO A 29 -8.06 -19.12 9.71
C PRO A 29 -8.16 -20.19 10.80
N ASP A 30 -7.02 -20.65 11.29
CA ASP A 30 -6.87 -21.68 12.33
C ASP A 30 -7.08 -21.13 13.75
N HIS A 31 -6.92 -19.81 13.94
CA HIS A 31 -7.10 -19.15 15.23
C HIS A 31 -7.79 -17.77 15.08
N PRO A 32 -9.13 -17.73 14.92
CA PRO A 32 -9.85 -16.49 14.58
C PRO A 32 -9.79 -15.38 15.63
N SER A 33 -9.39 -15.71 16.87
CA SER A 33 -9.16 -14.75 17.94
C SER A 33 -7.90 -13.89 17.72
N PHE A 34 -6.93 -14.37 16.92
CA PHE A 34 -5.74 -13.58 16.61
C PHE A 34 -5.96 -12.72 15.37
N LEU A 35 -5.60 -11.45 15.52
CA LEU A 35 -5.54 -10.48 14.44
C LEU A 35 -4.09 -10.31 13.98
N GLN A 36 -3.88 -10.35 12.67
CA GLN A 36 -2.59 -10.09 12.04
C GLN A 36 -2.72 -8.95 11.04
N THR A 37 -1.66 -8.13 10.94
CA THR A 37 -1.61 -7.01 10.01
C THR A 37 -0.65 -7.29 8.85
N PHE A 38 -1.14 -7.15 7.62
CA PHE A 38 -0.34 -7.15 6.40
C PHE A 38 -0.21 -5.72 5.86
N HIS A 39 1.03 -5.25 5.70
CA HIS A 39 1.31 -3.91 5.17
C HIS A 39 1.76 -4.02 3.72
N TRP A 40 1.12 -3.26 2.84
CA TRP A 40 1.42 -3.27 1.43
C TRP A 40 1.56 -1.86 0.87
N GLN A 41 2.74 -1.55 0.32
CA GLN A 41 3.03 -0.28 -0.35
C GLN A 41 3.08 -0.46 -1.87
N PHE A 42 2.36 0.36 -2.60
CA PHE A 42 2.21 0.26 -4.05
C PHE A 42 1.76 1.58 -4.69
N ALA A 43 1.95 1.71 -6.01
CA ALA A 43 1.37 2.82 -6.77
C ALA A 43 -0.10 2.50 -7.11
N ASP A 44 -1.00 3.45 -6.85
CA ASP A 44 -2.43 3.36 -7.22
C ASP A 44 -3.04 4.75 -7.51
N LEU A 45 -4.25 4.74 -8.07
CA LEU A 45 -5.00 5.93 -8.44
C LEU A 45 -6.06 6.24 -7.37
N ALA A 46 -5.86 7.29 -6.57
CA ALA A 46 -6.89 7.78 -5.66
C ALA A 46 -7.95 8.62 -6.40
N PRO A 47 -9.21 8.65 -5.92
CA PRO A 47 -9.76 7.93 -4.77
C PRO A 47 -10.26 6.51 -5.10
N ASP A 48 -10.11 6.05 -6.34
CA ASP A 48 -10.73 4.81 -6.80
C ASP A 48 -10.00 3.54 -6.38
N TYR A 49 -8.69 3.62 -6.11
CA TYR A 49 -7.79 2.54 -5.71
C TYR A 49 -8.01 1.23 -6.49
N PRO A 50 -7.99 1.24 -7.84
CA PRO A 50 -8.32 0.08 -8.65
C PRO A 50 -7.38 -1.11 -8.41
N ARG A 51 -6.11 -0.88 -8.05
CA ARG A 51 -5.18 -1.97 -7.75
C ARG A 51 -5.44 -2.58 -6.38
N LEU A 52 -5.75 -1.76 -5.38
CA LEU A 52 -6.17 -2.26 -4.07
C LEU A 52 -7.43 -3.12 -4.17
N LYS A 53 -8.47 -2.63 -4.87
CA LYS A 53 -9.72 -3.37 -5.05
C LYS A 53 -9.49 -4.76 -5.65
N ARG A 54 -8.74 -4.85 -6.76
CA ARG A 54 -8.40 -6.15 -7.36
C ARG A 54 -7.66 -7.09 -6.42
N PHE A 55 -6.79 -6.55 -5.57
CA PHE A 55 -6.07 -7.34 -4.57
C PHE A 55 -7.02 -7.87 -3.49
N LEU A 56 -7.94 -7.04 -2.98
CA LEU A 56 -8.93 -7.47 -2.00
C LEU A 56 -9.90 -8.51 -2.60
N ASP A 57 -10.32 -8.34 -3.86
CA ASP A 57 -11.14 -9.33 -4.55
C ASP A 57 -10.40 -10.67 -4.69
N HIS A 58 -9.09 -10.63 -4.93
CA HIS A 58 -8.26 -11.83 -4.99
C HIS A 58 -8.09 -12.46 -3.60
N TRP A 59 -7.87 -11.64 -2.57
CA TRP A 59 -7.78 -12.12 -1.19
C TRP A 59 -9.05 -12.86 -0.78
N GLU A 60 -10.23 -12.30 -1.04
CA GLU A 60 -11.50 -12.94 -0.70
C GLU A 60 -11.71 -14.28 -1.42
N ARG A 61 -11.19 -14.43 -2.64
CA ARG A 61 -11.30 -15.67 -3.42
C ARG A 61 -10.30 -16.76 -3.02
N GLU A 62 -9.06 -16.38 -2.75
CA GLU A 62 -7.94 -17.33 -2.69
C GLU A 62 -7.34 -17.47 -1.28
N VAL A 63 -7.60 -16.52 -0.38
CA VAL A 63 -7.00 -16.52 0.97
C VAL A 63 -8.07 -16.90 1.98
N GLU A 64 -7.87 -18.00 2.70
CA GLU A 64 -8.79 -18.50 3.74
C GLU A 64 -8.87 -17.61 5.01
N ALA A 65 -8.28 -16.41 4.97
CA ALA A 65 -8.16 -15.51 6.11
C ALA A 65 -9.14 -14.34 6.00
N ALA A 66 -10.07 -14.24 6.95
CA ALA A 66 -11.12 -13.22 6.92
C ALA A 66 -10.56 -11.81 7.22
N ILE A 67 -10.76 -10.88 6.30
CA ILE A 67 -10.39 -9.46 6.50
C ILE A 67 -11.30 -8.85 7.58
N HIS A 68 -10.69 -8.21 8.57
CA HIS A 68 -11.37 -7.43 9.60
C HIS A 68 -11.50 -5.96 9.20
N SER A 69 -10.41 -5.34 8.74
CA SER A 69 -10.42 -3.95 8.29
C SER A 69 -9.28 -3.65 7.32
N VAL A 70 -9.45 -2.61 6.50
CA VAL A 70 -8.42 -2.09 5.61
C VAL A 70 -8.29 -0.60 5.86
N ARG A 71 -7.07 -0.14 6.18
CA ARG A 71 -6.72 1.28 6.31
C ARG A 71 -5.87 1.68 5.12
N VAL A 72 -6.27 2.75 4.44
CA VAL A 72 -5.57 3.26 3.24
C VAL A 72 -4.95 4.60 3.56
N MET A 73 -3.64 4.71 3.35
CA MET A 73 -2.91 5.98 3.32
C MET A 73 -2.50 6.24 1.88
N HIS A 74 -2.78 7.44 1.38
CA HIS A 74 -2.40 7.82 0.03
C HIS A 74 -1.69 9.16 0.07
N ALA A 75 -0.48 9.20 -0.49
CA ALA A 75 0.20 10.44 -0.81
C ALA A 75 -0.17 10.82 -2.25
N GLY A 76 -0.99 11.86 -2.41
CA GLY A 76 -1.28 12.45 -3.72
C GLY A 76 -0.05 13.10 -4.35
N LEU A 77 -0.18 13.56 -5.60
CA LEU A 77 0.83 14.34 -6.30
C LEU A 77 1.00 15.73 -5.65
N ILE A 78 1.80 15.88 -4.59
CA ILE A 78 2.18 17.22 -4.13
C ILE A 78 3.63 17.26 -3.63
N GLY A 79 4.46 18.02 -4.35
CA GLY A 79 5.59 18.76 -3.79
C GLY A 79 6.90 18.00 -3.55
N PRO A 80 8.00 18.72 -3.23
CA PRO A 80 9.25 18.11 -2.80
C PRO A 80 8.96 17.14 -1.64
N ARG A 81 9.49 15.92 -1.71
CA ARG A 81 9.35 14.93 -0.62
C ARG A 81 9.80 15.58 0.69
N GLU A 82 8.88 15.87 1.60
CA GLU A 82 9.21 16.29 2.95
C GLU A 82 9.87 15.10 3.65
N VAL A 83 11.20 15.10 3.71
CA VAL A 83 11.95 14.11 4.47
C VAL A 83 11.75 14.43 5.95
N ARG A 84 10.85 13.70 6.60
CA ARG A 84 10.77 13.70 8.06
C ARG A 84 11.68 12.60 8.59
N MET A 85 12.82 13.01 9.13
CA MET A 85 13.75 12.09 9.79
C MET A 85 13.12 11.60 11.10
N VAL A 86 12.87 10.29 11.21
CA VAL A 86 12.45 9.66 12.46
C VAL A 86 13.67 9.64 13.38
N ARG A 87 13.61 10.38 14.49
CA ARG A 87 14.75 10.53 15.42
C ARG A 87 15.00 9.29 16.28
N ASP A 88 13.96 8.55 16.63
CA ASP A 88 14.08 7.33 17.42
C ASP A 88 13.05 6.29 16.96
N LEU A 89 13.52 5.14 16.49
CA LEU A 89 12.71 3.94 16.33
C LEU A 89 13.24 2.89 17.29
N GLY A 90 12.73 2.87 18.52
CA GLY A 90 12.97 1.80 19.47
C GLY A 90 12.03 0.63 19.19
N HIS A 91 12.55 -0.58 19.10
CA HIS A 91 11.78 -1.81 19.29
C HIS A 91 12.38 -2.50 20.51
N LEU A 92 11.57 -2.72 21.54
CA LEU A 92 11.91 -3.57 22.67
C LEU A 92 11.29 -4.95 22.41
N HIS A 93 12.10 -6.00 22.54
CA HIS A 93 11.66 -7.40 22.57
C HIS A 93 11.48 -7.85 24.01
#